data_AF-A0A0F9T6Q2-F1
#
_entry.id   AF-A0A0F9T6Q2-F1
#
_cell.length_a   1.000
_cell.length_b   1.000
_cell.length_c   1.000
_cell.angle_alpha   90.00
_cell.angle_beta   90.00
_cell.angle_gamma   90.00
#
_symmetry.space_group_name_H-M   'P 1'
#
loop_
_entity.id
_entity.type
_entity.pdbx_description
1 polymer ?
#
loop_
_entity_poly.entity_id
_entity_poly.type
_entity_poly.pdbx_seq_one_letter_code
_entity_poly.pdbx_strand_id
1 'polypeptide(L)'
;MSLSKKLRKTVRPKPQLKTRPEILLCPNIPSPMHGVTPRSILGPKWWNETRKAAYKSTAYRCLACGIYKFSAAFRQWLEGHELYKVDYKLGRLTYIETVPLCFCCHNYIHDGRLRAMLEHHEITDCRFVAIIQHGDRVLSAAGLSRLSFAERRDELIEAGLQGEVAGWKKWRMVLKGKMYKPKFATPQQWEKAFLKRR
;
A
#
# COMPACT_ATOMS: atom_id res chain seq x y z
N MET A 1 -9.28 46.76 32.39
CA MET A 1 -8.85 45.36 32.12
C MET A 1 -8.93 45.08 30.62
N SER A 2 -7.82 44.73 29.98
CA SER A 2 -7.75 44.59 28.51
C SER A 2 -8.63 43.45 27.98
N LEU A 3 -9.38 43.73 26.90
CA LEU A 3 -10.16 42.80 26.09
C LEU A 3 -9.34 41.57 25.62
N SER A 4 -8.01 41.65 25.60
CA SER A 4 -7.11 40.55 25.22
C SER A 4 -7.09 39.38 26.21
N LYS A 5 -7.56 39.57 27.45
CA LYS A 5 -7.63 38.49 28.45
C LYS A 5 -8.87 37.58 28.30
N LYS A 6 -9.89 37.97 27.52
CA LYS A 6 -11.16 37.22 27.37
C LYS A 6 -11.18 36.22 26.20
N LEU A 7 -10.12 36.11 25.40
CA LEU A 7 -10.06 35.24 24.20
C LEU A 7 -8.98 34.14 24.27
N ARG A 8 -8.56 33.71 25.46
CA ARG A 8 -7.86 32.42 25.59
C ARG A 8 -8.90 31.29 25.52
N LYS A 9 -9.43 31.05 24.32
CA LYS A 9 -10.01 29.74 24.01
C LYS A 9 -8.92 28.73 24.31
N THR A 10 -9.14 27.89 25.32
CA THR A 10 -8.36 26.68 25.55
C THR A 10 -8.47 25.85 24.28
N VAL A 11 -7.50 26.00 23.37
CA VAL A 11 -7.36 25.13 22.22
C VAL A 11 -7.01 23.77 22.81
N ARG A 12 -8.03 22.91 22.98
CA ARG A 12 -7.78 21.51 23.32
C ARG A 12 -6.79 21.00 22.26
N PRO A 13 -5.62 20.47 22.65
CA PRO A 13 -4.69 19.93 21.68
C PRO A 13 -5.45 18.88 20.86
N LYS A 14 -5.49 19.06 19.54
CA LYS A 14 -6.06 18.04 18.66
C LYS A 14 -5.29 16.75 18.93
N PRO A 15 -5.98 15.60 19.13
CA PRO A 15 -5.28 14.34 19.31
C PRO A 15 -4.29 14.16 18.16
N GLN A 16 -3.01 13.99 18.48
CA GLN A 16 -2.01 13.72 17.47
C GLN A 16 -2.35 12.39 16.82
N LEU A 17 -2.51 12.39 15.50
CA LEU A 17 -2.72 11.16 14.75
C LEU A 17 -1.51 10.26 14.98
N LYS A 18 -1.72 9.08 15.58
CA LYS A 18 -0.70 8.05 15.68
C LYS A 18 -0.44 7.50 14.27
N THR A 19 0.75 7.74 13.74
CA THR A 19 1.19 7.19 12.46
C THR A 19 1.44 5.69 12.57
N ARG A 20 1.42 5.01 11.42
CA ARG A 20 1.67 3.57 11.27
C ARG A 20 2.73 3.32 10.19
N PRO A 21 4.01 3.60 10.45
CA PRO A 21 5.10 3.41 9.50
C PRO A 21 5.22 1.97 9.00
N GLU A 22 4.83 0.99 9.83
CA GLU A 22 4.84 -0.44 9.50
C GLU A 22 3.98 -0.81 8.29
N ILE A 23 3.03 0.05 7.90
CA ILE A 23 2.26 -0.10 6.66
C ILE A 23 3.17 -0.15 5.42
N LEU A 24 4.31 0.54 5.44
CA LEU A 24 5.26 0.55 4.32
C LEU A 24 5.96 -0.79 4.12
N LEU A 25 5.85 -1.71 5.08
CA LEU A 25 6.33 -3.09 5.00
C LEU A 25 5.29 -4.04 4.38
N CYS A 26 4.12 -3.53 3.98
CA CYS A 26 3.14 -4.33 3.28
C CYS A 26 3.76 -4.94 2.01
N PRO A 27 3.71 -6.28 1.83
CA PRO A 27 4.30 -6.90 0.66
C PRO A 27 3.54 -6.49 -0.61
N ASN A 28 4.21 -6.64 -1.75
CA ASN A 28 3.51 -6.58 -3.04
C ASN A 28 2.46 -7.69 -3.15
N ILE A 29 1.41 -7.42 -3.91
CA ILE A 29 0.36 -8.40 -4.16
C ILE A 29 0.98 -9.61 -4.88
N PRO A 30 0.80 -10.84 -4.36
CA PRO A 30 1.29 -12.03 -5.04
C PRO A 30 0.68 -12.15 -6.44
N SER A 31 1.49 -12.53 -7.43
CA SER A 31 1.07 -12.59 -8.84
C SER A 31 -0.24 -13.33 -9.12
N PRO A 32 -0.53 -14.49 -8.48
CA PRO A 32 -1.83 -15.17 -8.64
C PRO A 32 -3.04 -14.31 -8.29
N MET A 33 -2.87 -13.33 -7.40
CA MET A 33 -3.94 -12.46 -6.91
C MET A 33 -4.07 -11.14 -7.67
N HIS A 34 -3.21 -10.87 -8.64
CA HIS A 34 -3.32 -9.69 -9.49
C HIS A 34 -4.69 -9.60 -10.18
N GLY A 35 -5.36 -8.46 -10.04
CA GLY A 35 -6.68 -8.23 -10.63
C GLY A 35 -7.86 -8.79 -9.83
N VAL A 36 -7.63 -9.35 -8.64
CA VAL A 36 -8.68 -9.74 -7.69
C VAL A 36 -8.54 -8.87 -6.45
N THR A 37 -9.33 -7.80 -6.36
CA THR A 37 -9.28 -6.85 -5.25
C THR A 37 -10.66 -6.63 -4.62
N PRO A 38 -10.74 -6.20 -3.35
CA PRO A 38 -11.99 -5.70 -2.76
C PRO A 38 -12.69 -4.71 -3.67
N ARG A 39 -11.96 -3.77 -4.29
CA ARG A 39 -12.53 -2.85 -5.28
C ARG A 39 -13.18 -3.55 -6.47
N SER A 40 -12.57 -4.60 -7.03
CA SER A 40 -13.18 -5.34 -8.15
C SER A 40 -14.36 -6.19 -7.73
N ILE A 41 -14.38 -6.67 -6.48
CA ILE A 41 -15.42 -7.55 -5.94
C ILE A 41 -16.65 -6.77 -5.44
N LEU A 42 -16.44 -5.70 -4.69
CA LEU A 42 -17.50 -4.89 -4.06
C LEU A 42 -17.92 -3.68 -4.91
N GLY A 43 -17.15 -3.39 -5.96
CA GLY A 43 -17.48 -2.36 -6.95
C GLY A 43 -17.04 -0.94 -6.58
N PRO A 44 -17.17 -0.01 -7.54
CA PRO A 44 -16.64 1.35 -7.44
C PRO A 44 -17.36 2.21 -6.38
N LYS A 45 -18.66 1.97 -6.13
CA LYS A 45 -19.42 2.69 -5.11
C LYS A 45 -18.83 2.45 -3.71
N TRP A 46 -18.71 1.18 -3.33
CA TRP A 46 -18.10 0.78 -2.07
C TRP A 46 -16.67 1.33 -1.93
N TRP A 47 -15.87 1.24 -3.00
CA TRP A 47 -14.50 1.75 -3.00
C TRP A 47 -14.45 3.26 -2.72
N ASN A 48 -15.32 4.04 -3.37
CA ASN A 48 -15.38 5.48 -3.20
C ASN A 48 -15.80 5.88 -1.79
N GLU A 49 -16.76 5.19 -1.20
CA GLU A 49 -17.19 5.40 0.18
C GLU A 49 -16.05 5.05 1.16
N THR A 50 -15.46 3.87 0.99
CA THR A 50 -14.41 3.34 1.87
C THR A 50 -13.16 4.22 1.88
N ARG A 51 -12.63 4.59 0.70
CA ARG A 51 -11.44 5.46 0.63
C ARG A 51 -11.70 6.85 1.18
N LYS A 52 -12.89 7.43 0.97
CA LYS A 52 -13.25 8.74 1.54
C LYS A 52 -13.37 8.68 3.06
N ALA A 53 -13.92 7.59 3.60
CA ALA A 53 -13.95 7.35 5.04
C ALA A 53 -12.52 7.25 5.61
N ALA A 54 -11.63 6.52 4.94
CA ALA A 54 -10.22 6.42 5.31
C ALA A 54 -9.49 7.78 5.29
N TYR A 55 -9.77 8.64 4.31
CA TYR A 55 -9.20 9.99 4.29
C TYR A 55 -9.67 10.83 5.50
N LYS A 56 -10.96 10.72 5.86
CA LYS A 56 -11.54 11.46 6.99
C LYS A 56 -11.02 10.97 8.34
N SER A 57 -10.81 9.66 8.51
CA SER A 57 -10.36 9.06 9.78
C SER A 57 -8.98 9.55 10.24
N THR A 58 -8.18 10.09 9.33
CA THR A 58 -6.82 10.59 9.59
C THR A 58 -6.73 12.12 9.48
N ALA A 59 -7.87 12.82 9.46
CA ALA A 59 -7.93 14.25 9.18
C ALA A 59 -7.15 14.63 7.89
N TYR A 60 -7.26 13.78 6.86
CA TYR A 60 -6.59 13.92 5.57
C TYR A 60 -5.06 13.94 5.65
N ARG A 61 -4.50 13.16 6.56
CA ARG A 61 -3.05 12.92 6.66
C ARG A 61 -2.72 11.51 6.19
N CYS A 62 -1.52 11.34 5.64
CA CYS A 62 -0.98 10.01 5.35
C CYS A 62 -0.89 9.22 6.66
N LEU A 63 -1.44 8.02 6.69
CA LEU A 63 -1.40 7.19 7.90
C LEU A 63 0.03 6.70 8.20
N ALA A 64 0.86 6.50 7.17
CA ALA A 64 2.25 6.06 7.37
C ALA A 64 3.17 7.20 7.86
N CYS A 65 3.16 8.37 7.21
CA CYS A 65 4.11 9.45 7.49
C CYS A 65 3.52 10.71 8.12
N GLY A 66 2.21 10.78 8.34
CA GLY A 66 1.54 11.91 9.00
C GLY A 66 1.41 13.18 8.16
N ILE A 67 1.96 13.21 6.94
CA ILE A 67 1.93 14.40 6.09
C ILE A 67 0.49 14.74 5.69
N TYR A 68 0.14 16.02 5.78
CA TYR A 68 -1.16 16.50 5.31
C TYR A 68 -1.23 16.48 3.78
N LYS A 69 -2.38 16.13 3.21
CA LYS A 69 -2.53 15.93 1.76
C LYS A 69 -2.02 17.09 0.90
N PHE A 70 -2.24 18.34 1.31
CA PHE A 70 -1.82 19.53 0.55
C PHE A 70 -0.33 19.85 0.70
N SER A 71 0.35 19.20 1.66
CA SER A 71 1.79 19.29 1.86
C SER A 71 2.54 18.10 1.22
N ALA A 72 1.84 17.14 0.64
CA ALA A 72 2.45 15.96 0.05
C ALA A 72 3.13 16.27 -1.29
N ALA A 73 4.30 15.67 -1.51
CA ALA A 73 5.03 15.78 -2.77
C ALA A 73 4.30 15.07 -3.92
N PHE A 74 4.50 15.57 -5.15
CA PHE A 74 3.96 15.09 -6.43
C PHE A 74 2.44 15.17 -6.61
N ARG A 75 1.65 14.91 -5.56
CA ARG A 75 0.19 14.95 -5.59
C ARG A 75 -0.34 15.51 -4.29
N GLN A 76 -1.24 16.47 -4.41
CA GLN A 76 -1.88 17.14 -3.26
C GLN A 76 -3.15 16.41 -2.77
N TRP A 77 -3.24 15.10 -3.00
CA TRP A 77 -4.33 14.25 -2.54
C TRP A 77 -3.80 12.93 -1.98
N LEU A 78 -4.63 12.25 -1.19
CA LEU A 78 -4.34 10.93 -0.65
C LEU A 78 -4.85 9.84 -1.59
N GLU A 79 -4.17 8.70 -1.56
CA GLU A 79 -4.53 7.50 -2.28
C GLU A 79 -5.00 6.46 -1.26
N GLY A 80 -6.10 5.77 -1.58
CA GLY A 80 -6.57 4.66 -0.75
C GLY A 80 -5.74 3.43 -1.09
N HIS A 81 -5.09 2.84 -0.09
CA HIS A 81 -4.33 1.60 -0.22
C HIS A 81 -5.04 0.48 0.52
N GLU A 82 -5.26 -0.65 -0.15
CA GLU A 82 -5.86 -1.85 0.45
C GLU A 82 -4.76 -2.60 1.21
N LEU A 83 -4.89 -2.71 2.55
CA LEU A 83 -3.98 -3.51 3.37
C LEU A 83 -4.41 -4.97 3.42
N TYR A 84 -3.42 -5.85 3.36
CA TYR A 84 -3.64 -7.28 3.38
C TYR A 84 -2.74 -7.98 4.38
N LYS A 85 -3.26 -9.06 4.97
CA LYS A 85 -2.45 -10.11 5.57
C LYS A 85 -2.19 -11.17 4.50
N VAL A 86 -0.92 -11.48 4.25
CA VAL A 86 -0.53 -12.54 3.30
C VAL A 86 -0.09 -13.78 4.07
N ASP A 87 -0.71 -14.90 3.74
CA ASP A 87 -0.26 -16.23 4.13
C ASP A 87 0.25 -16.93 2.86
N TYR A 88 1.56 -16.94 2.67
CA TYR A 88 2.17 -17.53 1.48
C TYR A 88 1.98 -19.05 1.43
N LYS A 89 2.08 -19.74 2.57
CA LYS A 89 1.97 -21.19 2.68
C LYS A 89 0.58 -21.71 2.32
N LEU A 90 -0.47 -21.05 2.82
CA LEU A 90 -1.87 -21.39 2.48
C LEU A 90 -2.33 -20.72 1.17
N GLY A 91 -1.61 -19.71 0.70
CA GLY A 91 -2.04 -18.87 -0.41
C GLY A 91 -3.29 -18.09 -0.05
N ARG A 92 -3.23 -17.26 0.99
CA ARG A 92 -4.34 -16.40 1.42
C ARG A 92 -3.91 -14.95 1.39
N LEU A 93 -4.69 -14.14 0.70
CA LEU A 93 -4.59 -12.69 0.72
C LEU A 93 -5.83 -12.17 1.43
N THR A 94 -5.71 -11.80 2.70
CA THR A 94 -6.86 -11.41 3.53
C THR A 94 -6.93 -9.90 3.62
N TYR A 95 -8.00 -9.30 3.12
CA TYR A 95 -8.22 -7.87 3.26
C TYR A 95 -8.45 -7.49 4.72
N ILE A 96 -7.68 -6.51 5.20
CA ILE A 96 -7.78 -5.98 6.57
C ILE A 96 -8.61 -4.70 6.54
N GLU A 97 -8.10 -3.68 5.85
CA GLU A 97 -8.67 -2.33 5.84
C GLU A 97 -8.16 -1.53 4.63
N THR A 98 -8.73 -0.35 4.41
CA THR A 98 -8.22 0.62 3.42
C THR A 98 -7.64 1.79 4.19
N VAL A 99 -6.37 2.12 3.91
CA VAL A 99 -5.63 3.18 4.60
C VAL A 99 -5.33 4.36 3.67
N PRO A 100 -5.31 5.59 4.19
CA PRO A 100 -4.94 6.77 3.41
C PRO A 100 -3.43 6.92 3.35
N LEU A 101 -2.85 6.96 2.14
CA LEU A 101 -1.41 7.19 1.95
C LEU A 101 -1.18 8.41 1.06
N CYS A 102 -0.06 9.11 1.26
CA CYS A 102 0.43 10.06 0.27
C CYS A 102 1.00 9.32 -0.94
N PHE A 103 1.19 10.03 -2.06
CA PHE A 103 1.72 9.44 -3.29
C PHE A 103 3.05 8.71 -3.07
N CYS A 104 3.99 9.29 -2.32
CA CYS A 104 5.28 8.65 -2.04
C CYS A 104 5.12 7.36 -1.24
N CYS A 105 4.43 7.39 -0.09
CA CYS A 105 4.20 6.20 0.73
C CYS A 105 3.47 5.09 -0.05
N HIS A 106 2.49 5.45 -0.88
CA HIS A 106 1.75 4.47 -1.66
C HIS A 106 2.61 3.80 -2.73
N ASN A 107 3.42 4.59 -3.47
CA ASN A 107 4.30 4.04 -4.50
C ASN A 107 5.53 3.34 -3.92
N TYR A 108 5.95 3.69 -2.69
CA TYR A 108 6.99 2.97 -1.97
C TYR A 108 6.58 1.52 -1.68
N ILE A 109 5.33 1.30 -1.27
CA ILE A 109 4.78 -0.06 -1.12
C ILE A 109 4.77 -0.76 -2.47
N HIS A 110 4.35 -0.09 -3.54
CA HIS A 110 4.32 -0.63 -4.90
C HIS A 110 5.65 -0.49 -5.65
N ASP A 111 6.78 -0.72 -4.99
CA ASP A 111 8.10 -0.52 -5.58
C ASP A 111 8.41 -1.44 -6.77
N GLY A 112 7.86 -2.66 -6.83
CA GLY A 112 7.94 -3.50 -8.02
C GLY A 112 7.27 -2.87 -9.25
N ARG A 113 6.12 -2.20 -9.07
CA ARG A 113 5.48 -1.41 -10.14
C ARG A 113 6.29 -0.16 -10.43
N LEU A 114 6.77 0.54 -9.41
CA LEU A 114 7.55 1.76 -9.56
C LEU A 114 8.83 1.52 -10.36
N ARG A 115 9.52 0.40 -10.10
CA ARG A 115 10.71 -0.02 -10.83
C ARG A 115 10.40 -0.29 -12.30
N ALA A 116 9.32 -1.02 -12.58
CA ALA A 116 8.90 -1.22 -13.98
C ALA A 116 8.61 0.11 -14.68
N MET A 117 7.95 1.06 -14.01
CA MET A 117 7.72 2.40 -14.58
C MET A 117 9.04 3.14 -14.89
N LEU A 118 10.07 2.96 -14.07
CA LEU A 118 11.41 3.51 -14.34
C LEU A 118 12.06 2.85 -15.55
N GLU A 119 12.05 1.51 -15.60
CA GLU A 119 12.62 0.71 -16.70
C GLU A 119 11.95 1.02 -18.06
N HIS A 120 10.67 1.42 -18.04
CA HIS A 120 9.93 1.85 -19.22
C HIS A 120 9.96 3.37 -19.46
N HIS A 121 10.80 4.12 -18.74
CA HIS A 121 10.93 5.58 -18.86
C HIS A 121 9.62 6.37 -18.62
N GLU A 122 8.64 5.80 -17.91
CA GLU A 122 7.40 6.49 -17.52
C GLU A 122 7.62 7.46 -16.34
N ILE A 123 8.71 7.28 -15.60
CA ILE A 123 9.18 8.17 -14.54
C ILE A 123 10.68 8.38 -14.64
N THR A 124 11.16 9.48 -14.08
CA THR A 124 12.59 9.79 -14.00
C THR A 124 13.26 9.10 -12.80
N ASP A 125 14.58 8.91 -12.87
CA ASP A 125 15.39 8.44 -11.76
C ASP A 125 15.22 9.31 -10.52
N CYS A 126 15.23 10.64 -10.67
CA CYS A 126 15.00 11.57 -9.56
C CYS A 126 13.66 11.32 -8.86
N ARG A 127 12.61 11.00 -9.62
CA ARG A 127 11.29 10.68 -9.05
C ARG A 127 11.31 9.33 -8.33
N PHE A 128 11.94 8.32 -8.91
CA PHE A 128 12.12 7.01 -8.27
C PHE A 128 12.87 7.16 -6.93
N VAL A 129 14.04 7.79 -6.95
CA VAL A 129 14.88 8.02 -5.77
C VAL A 129 14.13 8.79 -4.69
N ALA A 130 13.41 9.85 -5.06
CA ALA A 130 12.64 10.64 -4.09
C ALA A 130 11.55 9.81 -3.37
N ILE A 131 10.90 8.88 -4.09
CA ILE A 131 9.88 7.99 -3.50
C ILE A 131 10.53 6.97 -2.57
N ILE A 132 11.61 6.32 -3.00
CA ILE A 132 12.33 5.32 -2.21
C ILE A 132 12.87 5.94 -0.92
N GLN A 133 13.65 7.03 -1.05
CA GLN A 133 14.20 7.73 0.12
C GLN A 133 13.13 8.26 1.07
N HIS A 134 11.96 8.67 0.56
CA HIS A 134 10.85 9.08 1.44
C HIS A 134 10.39 7.93 2.33
N GLY A 135 10.16 6.74 1.77
CA GLY A 135 9.73 5.59 2.57
C GLY A 135 10.82 5.10 3.52
N ASP A 136 12.08 5.06 3.09
CA ASP A 136 13.20 4.65 3.95
C ASP A 136 13.36 5.57 5.15
N ARG A 137 13.24 6.90 4.95
CA ARG A 137 13.24 7.87 6.06
C ARG A 137 12.09 7.65 7.03
N VAL A 138 10.90 7.33 6.53
CA VAL A 138 9.72 7.07 7.38
C VAL A 138 9.91 5.81 8.22
N LEU A 139 10.45 4.73 7.62
CA LEU A 139 10.75 3.49 8.33
C LEU A 139 11.89 3.69 9.35
N SER A 140 12.98 4.32 8.94
CA SER A 140 14.14 4.57 9.79
C SER A 140 13.78 5.42 11.01
N ALA A 141 12.97 6.47 10.83
CA ALA A 141 12.47 7.29 11.95
C ALA A 141 11.61 6.50 12.95
N ALA A 142 11.10 5.33 12.56
CA ALA A 142 10.32 4.42 13.40
C ALA A 142 11.14 3.23 13.93
N GLY A 143 12.45 3.18 13.67
CA GLY A 143 13.31 2.04 14.01
C GLY A 143 13.02 0.79 13.16
N LEU A 144 12.43 0.96 11.99
CA LEU A 144 12.11 -0.11 11.05
C LEU A 144 13.02 -0.04 9.82
N SER A 145 13.18 -1.18 9.16
CA SER A 145 13.85 -1.29 7.87
C SER A 145 13.08 -2.25 6.96
N ARG A 146 13.35 -2.15 5.66
CA ARG A 146 12.80 -3.05 4.65
C ARG A 146 13.97 -3.64 3.89
N LEU A 147 13.95 -4.95 3.71
CA LEU A 147 14.87 -5.64 2.80
C LEU A 147 14.82 -5.00 1.41
N SER A 148 15.94 -5.02 0.70
CA SER A 148 16.01 -4.56 -0.68
C SER A 148 15.09 -5.39 -1.59
N PHE A 149 14.84 -4.88 -2.79
CA PHE A 149 14.03 -5.61 -3.77
C PHE A 149 14.65 -6.98 -4.11
N ALA A 150 15.98 -7.05 -4.23
CA ALA A 150 16.69 -8.29 -4.54
C ALA A 150 16.54 -9.31 -3.40
N GLU A 151 16.82 -8.89 -2.16
CA GLU A 151 16.69 -9.76 -0.98
C GLU A 151 15.27 -10.31 -0.82
N ARG A 152 14.24 -9.46 -0.94
CA ARG A 152 12.83 -9.93 -0.85
C ARG A 152 12.47 -10.92 -1.95
N ARG A 153 13.03 -10.74 -3.15
CA ARG A 153 12.81 -11.67 -4.27
C ARG A 153 13.48 -13.00 -3.96
N ASP A 154 14.71 -12.96 -3.49
CA ASP A 154 15.51 -14.15 -3.23
C ASP A 154 14.90 -14.96 -2.07
N GLU A 155 14.45 -14.31 -0.99
CA GLU A 155 13.69 -14.94 0.10
C GLU A 155 12.41 -15.63 -0.40
N LEU A 156 11.65 -14.98 -1.31
CA LEU A 156 10.42 -15.56 -1.85
C LEU A 156 10.70 -16.78 -2.75
N ILE A 157 11.80 -16.75 -3.50
CA ILE A 157 12.25 -17.89 -4.32
C ILE A 157 12.65 -19.05 -3.41
N GLU A 158 13.45 -18.80 -2.38
CA GLU A 158 13.87 -19.82 -1.41
C GLU A 158 12.67 -20.45 -0.70
N ALA A 159 11.76 -19.63 -0.17
CA ALA A 159 10.52 -20.11 0.43
C ALA A 159 9.69 -20.95 -0.56
N GLY A 160 9.69 -20.59 -1.84
CA GLY A 160 9.05 -21.37 -2.90
C GLY A 160 9.68 -22.75 -3.09
N LEU A 161 11.03 -22.83 -3.11
CA LEU A 161 11.77 -24.08 -3.22
C LEU A 161 11.56 -24.99 -2.01
N GLN A 162 11.36 -24.41 -0.83
CA GLN A 162 11.07 -25.13 0.42
C GLN A 162 9.59 -25.55 0.56
N GLY A 163 8.73 -25.20 -0.40
CA GLY A 163 7.29 -25.51 -0.34
C GLY A 163 6.49 -24.63 0.63
N GLU A 164 7.07 -23.53 1.09
CA GLU A 164 6.43 -22.53 1.97
C GLU A 164 5.62 -21.49 1.19
N VAL A 165 5.55 -21.62 -0.14
CA VAL A 165 4.69 -20.82 -1.01
C VAL A 165 3.68 -21.71 -1.72
N ALA A 166 2.41 -21.37 -1.57
CA ALA A 166 1.31 -22.07 -2.19
C ALA A 166 1.38 -21.97 -3.72
N GLY A 167 1.15 -23.11 -4.38
CA GLY A 167 0.99 -23.15 -5.84
C GLY A 167 -0.16 -22.27 -6.34
N TRP A 168 -0.03 -21.77 -7.56
CA TRP A 168 -0.92 -20.78 -8.19
C TRP A 168 -2.42 -20.99 -7.91
N LYS A 169 -2.93 -22.20 -8.15
CA LYS A 169 -4.36 -22.54 -8.04
C LYS A 169 -4.88 -22.56 -6.60
N LYS A 170 -4.00 -22.59 -5.58
CA LYS A 170 -4.39 -22.60 -4.16
C LYS A 170 -4.69 -21.20 -3.63
N TRP A 171 -4.17 -20.15 -4.27
CA TRP A 171 -4.33 -18.77 -3.83
C TRP A 171 -5.79 -18.31 -3.75
N ARG A 172 -6.17 -17.61 -2.68
CA ARG A 172 -7.51 -17.02 -2.51
C ARG A 172 -7.42 -15.62 -1.90
N MET A 173 -8.22 -14.70 -2.41
CA MET A 173 -8.57 -13.48 -1.67
C MET A 173 -9.61 -13.83 -0.61
N VAL A 174 -9.38 -13.43 0.63
CA VAL A 174 -10.36 -13.55 1.73
C VAL A 174 -10.92 -12.17 2.00
N LEU A 175 -12.22 -12.01 1.81
CA LEU A 175 -12.93 -10.76 2.02
C LEU A 175 -14.25 -11.05 2.74
N LYS A 176 -14.41 -10.52 3.95
CA LYS A 176 -15.60 -10.73 4.80
C LYS A 176 -15.97 -12.21 4.93
N GLY A 177 -14.97 -13.07 5.17
CA GLY A 177 -15.14 -14.53 5.28
C GLY A 177 -15.38 -15.27 3.97
N LYS A 178 -15.57 -14.57 2.84
CA LYS A 178 -15.73 -15.18 1.51
C LYS A 178 -14.38 -15.33 0.82
N MET A 179 -14.19 -16.45 0.14
CA MET A 179 -12.99 -16.75 -0.64
C MET A 179 -13.21 -16.55 -2.13
N TYR A 180 -12.29 -15.85 -2.78
CA TYR A 180 -12.34 -15.57 -4.22
C TYR A 180 -11.10 -16.15 -4.90
N LYS A 181 -11.33 -16.82 -6.04
CA LYS A 181 -10.27 -17.48 -6.82
C LYS A 181 -9.40 -16.47 -7.57
N PRO A 182 -8.19 -16.87 -8.00
CA PRO A 182 -7.36 -16.10 -8.92
C PRO A 182 -8.14 -15.73 -10.18
N LYS A 183 -7.87 -14.53 -10.72
CA LYS A 183 -8.45 -14.11 -12.00
C LYS A 183 -7.90 -14.91 -13.18
N PHE A 184 -6.62 -15.25 -13.12
CA PHE A 184 -5.90 -16.01 -14.14
C PHE A 184 -5.76 -17.46 -13.68
N ALA A 185 -6.05 -18.41 -14.56
CA ALA A 185 -5.99 -19.82 -14.21
C ALA A 185 -4.54 -20.33 -14.11
N THR A 186 -3.60 -19.69 -14.82
CA THR A 186 -2.20 -20.08 -14.91
C THR A 186 -1.25 -18.88 -14.92
N PRO A 187 0.04 -19.07 -14.57
CA PRO A 187 1.07 -18.05 -14.72
C PRO A 187 1.17 -17.49 -16.15
N GLN A 188 1.08 -18.35 -17.17
CA GLN A 188 1.20 -17.94 -18.58
C GLN A 188 0.07 -17.01 -19.03
N GLN A 189 -1.16 -17.25 -18.54
CA GLN A 189 -2.28 -16.34 -18.79
C GLN A 189 -2.06 -14.98 -18.14
N TRP A 190 -1.51 -14.98 -16.92
CA TRP A 190 -1.17 -13.75 -16.21
C TRP A 190 -0.04 -12.98 -16.93
N GLU A 191 1.04 -13.65 -17.31
CA GLU A 191 2.14 -13.07 -18.10
C GLU A 191 1.62 -12.45 -19.39
N LYS A 192 0.81 -13.16 -20.18
CA LYS A 192 0.22 -12.61 -21.40
C LYS A 192 -0.60 -11.34 -21.14
N ALA A 193 -1.28 -11.24 -20.00
CA ALA A 193 -2.10 -10.08 -19.67
C ALA A 193 -1.29 -8.89 -19.13
N PHE A 194 -0.16 -9.12 -18.47
CA PHE A 194 0.63 -8.09 -17.79
C PHE A 194 1.94 -7.72 -18.53
N LEU A 195 2.48 -8.62 -19.34
CA LEU A 195 3.67 -8.38 -20.17
C LEU A 195 3.32 -7.88 -21.57
N LYS A 196 2.15 -8.21 -22.15
CA LYS A 196 1.73 -7.66 -23.47
C LYS A 196 1.00 -6.32 -23.39
N ARG A 197 0.74 -5.81 -22.19
CA ARG A 197 0.15 -4.47 -21.98
C ARG A 197 1.22 -3.41 -21.68
N ARG A 198 2.48 -3.75 -21.91
CA ARG A 198 3.67 -2.92 -21.72
C ARG A 198 4.48 -2.95 -23.00
#